data_AF-A0A4R9EVD6-F1
#
_entry.id   AF-A0A4R9EVD6-F1
#
_cell.length_a   1.000
_cell.length_b   1.000
_cell.length_c   1.000
_cell.angle_alpha   90.00
_cell.angle_beta   90.00
_cell.angle_gamma   90.00
#
_symmetry.space_group_name_H-M   'P 1'
#
loop_
_entity.id
_entity.type
_entity.pdbx_description
1 polymer ?
#
loop_
_entity_poly.entity_id
_entity_poly.type
_entity_poly.pdbx_seq_one_letter_code
_entity_poly.pdbx_strand_id
1 'polypeptide(L)'
;MPEDIPDEVWERFERDSLRDIRTSAPKEPSARARMVAERLRRLDEEAARRQAADSRALGRRRRKRKAARGEGAAGAWRPDEWRSAPTGPGRSARSERARRVWSVVIVVGGMALAIVLLSPFRFWMWG
;
A
#
# COMPACT_ATOMS: atom_id res chain seq x y z
N MET A 1 -15.29 34.94 -17.67
CA MET A 1 -15.70 33.53 -17.53
C MET A 1 -15.28 32.85 -18.82
N PRO A 2 -14.45 31.80 -18.82
CA PRO A 2 -14.23 31.05 -20.05
C PRO A 2 -15.58 30.53 -20.54
N GLU A 3 -15.87 30.69 -21.83
CA GLU A 3 -17.10 30.20 -22.45
C GLU A 3 -17.14 28.67 -22.35
N ASP A 4 -17.99 28.17 -21.45
CA ASP A 4 -18.37 26.77 -21.45
C ASP A 4 -19.05 26.44 -22.79
N ILE A 5 -18.58 25.39 -23.44
CA ILE A 5 -19.07 24.96 -24.75
C ILE A 5 -20.58 24.75 -24.67
N PRO A 6 -21.40 25.35 -25.57
CA PRO A 6 -22.85 25.23 -25.52
C PRO A 6 -23.31 23.77 -25.62
N ASP A 7 -24.35 23.41 -24.85
CA ASP A 7 -24.88 22.04 -24.81
C ASP A 7 -25.34 21.53 -26.19
N GLU A 8 -25.81 22.42 -27.06
CA GLU A 8 -26.20 22.08 -28.45
C GLU A 8 -25.00 21.64 -29.30
N VAL A 9 -23.83 22.21 -29.05
CA VAL A 9 -22.58 21.81 -29.71
C VAL A 9 -22.14 20.46 -29.18
N TRP A 10 -22.30 20.22 -27.87
CA TRP A 10 -22.06 18.90 -27.27
C TRP A 10 -23.01 17.83 -27.81
N GLU A 11 -24.30 18.13 -27.90
CA GLU A 11 -25.31 17.19 -28.39
C GLU A 11 -25.07 16.83 -29.86
N ARG A 12 -24.65 17.82 -30.66
CA ARG A 12 -24.26 17.61 -32.06
C ARG A 12 -22.99 16.76 -32.17
N PHE A 13 -21.98 17.02 -31.34
CA PHE A 13 -20.76 16.23 -31.30
C PHE A 13 -21.02 14.78 -30.87
N GLU A 14 -21.84 14.56 -29.84
CA GLU A 14 -22.24 13.21 -29.41
C GLU A 14 -22.98 12.49 -30.55
N ARG A 15 -23.90 13.17 -31.22
CA ARG A 15 -24.69 12.58 -32.32
C ARG A 15 -23.83 12.19 -33.52
N ASP A 16 -22.93 13.07 -33.95
CA ASP A 16 -22.05 12.83 -35.09
C ASP A 16 -20.94 11.82 -34.73
N SER A 17 -20.30 11.97 -33.57
CA SER A 17 -19.19 11.12 -33.14
C SER A 17 -19.64 9.74 -32.69
N LEU A 18 -20.68 9.60 -31.87
CA LEU A 18 -21.08 8.27 -31.37
C LEU A 18 -21.63 7.38 -32.50
N ARG A 19 -22.35 7.97 -33.47
CA ARG A 19 -22.91 7.22 -34.59
C ARG A 19 -21.83 6.85 -35.60
N ASP A 20 -20.88 7.75 -35.87
CA ASP A 20 -19.80 7.50 -36.82
C ASP A 20 -18.69 6.62 -36.22
N ILE A 21 -18.21 6.90 -35.01
CA ILE A 21 -17.14 6.13 -34.34
C ILE A 21 -17.57 4.68 -34.09
N ARG A 22 -18.83 4.39 -33.74
CA ARG A 22 -19.25 2.98 -33.55
C ARG A 22 -19.18 2.16 -34.84
N THR A 23 -19.35 2.84 -35.98
CA THR A 23 -19.40 2.26 -37.32
C THR A 23 -18.01 2.21 -37.97
N SER A 24 -17.17 3.23 -37.74
CA SER A 24 -15.84 3.40 -38.33
C SER A 24 -14.68 2.98 -37.42
N ALA A 25 -14.89 2.83 -36.11
CA ALA A 25 -13.80 2.51 -35.19
C ALA A 25 -13.24 1.11 -35.45
N PRO A 26 -11.90 0.98 -35.52
CA PRO A 26 -11.23 -0.31 -35.58
C PRO A 26 -11.66 -1.20 -34.41
N LYS A 27 -12.23 -2.37 -34.72
CA LYS A 27 -12.67 -3.36 -33.70
C LYS A 27 -11.49 -4.02 -32.98
N GLU A 28 -10.29 -3.87 -33.51
CA GLU A 28 -9.06 -4.35 -32.93
C GLU A 28 -8.28 -3.20 -32.28
N PRO A 29 -7.68 -3.42 -31.09
CA PRO A 29 -6.84 -2.40 -30.46
C PRO A 29 -5.71 -2.03 -31.41
N SER A 30 -5.47 -0.72 -31.54
CA SER A 30 -4.43 -0.22 -32.44
C SER A 30 -3.07 -0.86 -32.15
N ALA A 31 -2.21 -0.98 -33.16
CA ALA A 31 -0.89 -1.59 -33.01
C ALA A 31 -0.08 -0.99 -31.84
N ARG A 32 -0.22 0.34 -31.62
CA ARG A 32 0.40 1.02 -30.48
C ARG A 32 -0.20 0.60 -29.15
N ALA A 33 -1.52 0.44 -29.06
CA ALA A 33 -2.17 -0.03 -27.85
C ALA A 33 -1.67 -1.45 -27.47
N ARG A 34 -1.50 -2.34 -28.46
CA ARG A 34 -0.91 -3.67 -28.23
C ARG A 34 0.53 -3.57 -27.72
N MET A 35 1.38 -2.77 -28.34
CA MET A 35 2.77 -2.57 -27.89
C MET A 35 2.85 -1.99 -26.46
N VAL A 36 1.96 -1.05 -26.10
CA VAL A 36 1.91 -0.48 -24.75
C VAL A 36 1.45 -1.51 -23.73
N ALA A 37 0.44 -2.32 -24.05
CA ALA A 37 0.01 -3.40 -23.18
C ALA A 37 1.14 -4.42 -22.92
N GLU A 38 1.91 -4.78 -23.95
CA GLU A 38 3.11 -5.62 -23.77
C GLU A 38 4.18 -4.95 -22.91
N ARG A 39 4.46 -3.66 -23.12
CA ARG A 39 5.43 -2.92 -22.32
C ARG A 39 5.01 -2.85 -20.85
N LEU A 40 3.74 -2.59 -20.58
CA LEU A 40 3.19 -2.57 -19.22
C LEU A 40 3.27 -3.95 -18.57
N ARG A 41 2.96 -5.02 -19.31
CA ARG A 41 3.07 -6.39 -18.79
C ARG A 41 4.50 -6.74 -18.38
N ARG A 42 5.50 -6.35 -19.18
CA ARG A 42 6.92 -6.54 -18.82
C ARG A 42 7.31 -5.79 -17.55
N LEU A 43 6.87 -4.54 -17.41
CA LEU A 43 7.14 -3.74 -16.21
C LEU A 43 6.48 -4.35 -14.96
N ASP A 44 5.26 -4.85 -15.08
CA ASP A 44 4.54 -5.50 -13.99
C ASP A 44 5.20 -6.82 -13.56
N GLU A 45 5.65 -7.64 -14.52
CA GLU A 45 6.42 -8.86 -14.25
C GLU A 45 7.77 -8.56 -13.56
N GLU A 46 8.44 -7.47 -13.91
CA GLU A 46 9.67 -7.03 -13.24
C GLU A 46 9.39 -6.51 -11.82
N ALA A 47 8.33 -5.72 -11.63
CA ALA A 47 7.91 -5.25 -10.31
C ALA A 47 7.53 -6.42 -9.40
N ALA A 48 6.76 -7.38 -9.90
CA ALA A 48 6.40 -8.61 -9.19
C ALA A 48 7.64 -9.43 -8.80
N ARG A 49 8.65 -9.54 -9.69
CA ARG A 49 9.93 -10.19 -9.38
C ARG A 49 10.70 -9.48 -8.27
N ARG A 50 10.76 -8.14 -8.28
CA ARG A 50 11.39 -7.36 -7.20
C ARG A 50 10.66 -7.55 -5.87
N GLN A 51 9.33 -7.44 -5.87
CA GLN A 51 8.52 -7.67 -4.67
C GLN A 51 8.67 -9.11 -4.13
N ALA A 52 8.74 -10.11 -5.00
CA ALA A 52 9.01 -11.49 -4.61
C ALA A 52 10.41 -11.67 -4.00
N ALA A 53 11.42 -10.97 -4.53
CA ALA A 53 12.77 -11.00 -3.98
C ALA A 53 12.84 -10.32 -2.60
N ASP A 54 12.21 -9.15 -2.45
CA ASP A 54 12.19 -8.40 -1.21
C ASP A 54 11.42 -9.14 -0.11
N SER A 55 10.24 -9.68 -0.43
CA SER A 55 9.45 -10.49 0.51
C SER A 55 10.20 -11.76 0.93
N ARG A 56 10.92 -12.42 0.01
CA ARG A 56 11.79 -13.57 0.35
C ARG A 56 12.96 -13.15 1.25
N ALA A 57 13.58 -12.00 1.00
CA ALA A 57 14.66 -11.48 1.82
C ALA A 57 14.19 -11.14 3.25
N LEU A 58 13.03 -10.47 3.36
CA LEU A 58 12.36 -10.18 4.64
C LEU A 58 11.98 -11.46 5.38
N GLY A 59 11.43 -12.46 4.68
CA GLY A 59 11.10 -13.77 5.23
C GLY A 59 12.31 -14.50 5.80
N ARG A 60 13.45 -14.48 5.09
CA ARG A 60 14.73 -15.05 5.57
C ARG A 60 15.24 -14.32 6.81
N ARG A 61 15.21 -12.98 6.82
CA ARG A 61 15.60 -12.17 7.99
C ARG A 61 14.75 -12.47 9.22
N ARG A 62 13.42 -12.62 9.04
CA ARG A 62 12.50 -12.99 10.12
C ARG A 62 12.79 -14.39 10.67
N ARG A 63 13.08 -15.37 9.80
CA ARG A 63 13.49 -16.72 10.22
C ARG A 63 14.82 -16.69 11.00
N LYS A 64 15.82 -15.96 10.53
CA LYS A 64 17.11 -15.79 11.25
C LYS A 64 16.92 -15.16 12.64
N ARG A 65 16.09 -14.12 12.75
CA ARG A 65 15.73 -13.51 14.05
C ARG A 65 14.98 -14.49 14.95
N LYS A 66 14.07 -15.32 14.40
CA LYS A 66 13.36 -16.35 15.17
C LYS A 66 14.31 -17.45 15.65
N ALA A 67 15.27 -17.87 14.84
CA ALA A 67 16.30 -18.84 15.23
C ALA A 67 17.20 -18.26 16.34
N ALA A 68 17.67 -17.01 16.18
CA ALA A 68 18.47 -16.32 17.20
C ALA A 68 17.69 -16.05 18.51
N ARG A 69 16.36 -15.92 18.44
CA ARG A 69 15.48 -15.80 19.60
C ARG A 69 15.01 -17.18 20.12
N GLY A 70 15.28 -18.24 19.38
CA GLY A 70 14.64 -19.56 19.48
C GLY A 70 15.37 -20.55 20.37
N GLU A 71 16.65 -20.33 20.68
CA GLU A 71 17.37 -21.16 21.67
C GLU A 71 16.82 -21.00 23.10
N GLY A 72 15.96 -19.99 23.36
CA GLY A 72 15.19 -19.85 24.61
C GLY A 72 13.67 -20.05 24.47
N ALA A 73 13.18 -20.51 23.31
CA ALA A 73 11.74 -20.62 23.03
C ALA A 73 11.32 -22.01 22.51
N ALA A 74 12.04 -23.06 22.92
CA ALA A 74 11.68 -24.47 22.73
C ALA A 74 10.45 -24.90 23.58
N GLY A 75 9.43 -24.04 23.66
CA GLY A 75 8.20 -24.27 24.41
C GLY A 75 6.96 -23.64 23.78
N ALA A 76 7.00 -23.29 22.49
CA ALA A 76 5.89 -22.64 21.78
C ALA A 76 5.26 -23.52 20.68
N TRP A 77 5.38 -24.83 20.79
CA TRP A 77 4.51 -25.78 20.10
C TRP A 77 3.79 -26.62 21.15
N ARG A 78 2.61 -26.15 21.61
CA ARG A 78 1.57 -27.04 22.15
C ARG A 78 0.54 -27.23 21.05
N PRO A 79 0.49 -28.39 20.39
CA PRO A 79 -0.70 -28.78 19.65
C PRO A 79 -1.67 -29.29 20.71
N ASP A 80 -2.61 -28.45 21.21
CA ASP A 80 -3.84 -28.88 21.92
C ASP A 80 -4.62 -27.68 22.49
N GLU A 81 -4.77 -26.63 21.69
CA GLU A 81 -5.73 -25.55 21.99
C GLU A 81 -7.17 -25.91 21.60
N TRP A 82 -7.38 -27.01 20.85
CA TRP A 82 -8.71 -27.57 20.54
C TRP A 82 -9.24 -28.54 21.62
N ARG A 83 -8.38 -28.93 22.59
CA ARG A 83 -8.73 -29.75 23.77
C ARG A 83 -8.76 -28.98 25.10
N SER A 84 -8.50 -27.67 25.07
CA SER A 84 -8.61 -26.83 26.27
C SER A 84 -9.98 -26.16 26.29
N ALA A 85 -10.76 -26.40 27.35
CA ALA A 85 -12.02 -25.71 27.68
C ALA A 85 -11.87 -24.17 27.55
N PRO A 86 -12.96 -23.38 27.43
CA PRO A 86 -12.88 -21.93 27.21
C PRO A 86 -12.41 -21.17 28.45
N THR A 87 -11.16 -21.39 28.84
CA THR A 87 -10.35 -20.44 29.59
C THR A 87 -9.34 -19.91 28.59
N GLY A 88 -9.77 -18.90 27.82
CA GLY A 88 -8.91 -18.25 26.84
C GLY A 88 -7.59 -17.77 27.45
N PRO A 89 -6.54 -17.60 26.64
CA PRO A 89 -5.23 -17.17 27.12
C PRO A 89 -5.38 -15.85 27.88
N GLY A 90 -4.97 -15.84 29.15
CA GLY A 90 -4.99 -14.64 29.99
C GLY A 90 -4.35 -13.49 29.22
N ARG A 91 -5.12 -12.39 29.07
CA ARG A 91 -4.65 -11.15 28.45
C ARG A 91 -3.29 -10.80 29.03
N SER A 92 -2.29 -10.86 28.18
CA SER A 92 -0.91 -10.60 28.54
C SER A 92 -0.78 -9.23 29.21
N ALA A 93 -0.35 -9.16 30.47
CA ALA A 93 0.07 -7.90 31.11
C ALA A 93 1.21 -7.18 30.34
N ARG A 94 1.81 -7.87 29.36
CA ARG A 94 2.81 -7.34 28.41
C ARG A 94 2.19 -6.43 27.32
N SER A 95 0.90 -6.53 27.00
CA SER A 95 0.25 -5.75 25.93
C SER A 95 -0.12 -4.32 26.35
N GLU A 96 -0.35 -4.07 27.65
CA GLU A 96 -0.65 -2.72 28.14
C GLU A 96 0.56 -1.79 28.11
N ARG A 97 1.74 -2.29 28.53
CA ARG A 97 2.99 -1.51 28.45
C ARG A 97 3.37 -1.22 27.00
N ALA A 98 3.19 -2.19 26.11
CA ALA A 98 3.45 -2.01 24.68
C ALA A 98 2.53 -0.95 24.06
N ARG A 99 1.24 -0.96 24.42
CA ARG A 99 0.29 0.09 24.00
C ARG A 99 0.67 1.46 24.53
N ARG A 100 1.06 1.57 25.81
CA ARG A 100 1.52 2.85 26.40
C ARG A 100 2.75 3.40 25.66
N VAL A 101 3.74 2.55 25.37
CA VAL A 101 4.93 2.96 24.61
C VAL A 101 4.55 3.39 23.20
N TRP A 102 3.69 2.63 22.50
CA TRP A 102 3.22 3.01 21.17
C TRP A 102 2.40 4.31 21.17
N SER A 103 1.57 4.53 22.18
CA SER A 103 0.85 5.80 22.35
C SER A 103 1.81 6.97 22.53
N VAL A 104 2.85 6.83 23.36
CA VAL A 104 3.87 7.89 23.53
C VAL A 104 4.60 8.16 22.21
N VAL A 105 4.98 7.12 21.46
CA VAL A 105 5.65 7.27 20.16
C VAL A 105 4.76 8.01 19.15
N ILE A 106 3.48 7.65 19.06
CA ILE A 106 2.54 8.30 18.14
C ILE A 106 2.32 9.76 18.53
N VAL A 107 2.14 10.04 19.83
CA VAL A 107 1.94 11.42 20.32
C VAL A 107 3.17 12.29 20.07
N VAL A 108 4.36 11.80 20.42
CA VAL A 108 5.63 12.53 20.20
C VAL A 108 5.89 12.74 18.72
N GLY A 109 5.66 11.70 17.90
CA GLY A 109 5.80 11.80 16.44
C GLY A 109 4.82 12.81 15.82
N GLY A 110 3.56 12.78 16.23
CA GLY A 110 2.54 13.73 15.79
C GLY A 110 2.85 15.17 16.22
N MET A 111 3.31 15.36 17.46
CA MET A 111 3.73 16.67 17.98
C MET A 111 4.92 17.23 17.18
N ALA A 112 5.94 16.40 16.91
CA ALA A 112 7.08 16.81 16.10
C ALA A 112 6.66 17.18 14.67
N LEU A 113 5.76 16.38 14.06
CA LEU A 113 5.22 16.68 12.73
C LEU A 113 4.44 18.00 12.73
N ALA A 114 3.62 18.26 13.75
CA ALA A 114 2.88 19.51 13.90
C ALA A 114 3.83 20.72 14.06
N ILE A 115 4.90 20.60 14.86
CA ILE A 115 5.91 21.65 15.02
C ILE A 115 6.57 21.95 13.67
N VAL A 116 6.94 20.93 12.90
CA VAL A 116 7.55 21.10 11.56
C VAL A 116 6.59 21.81 10.60
N LEU A 117 5.30 21.46 10.61
CA LEU A 117 4.29 22.13 9.77
C LEU A 117 4.00 23.58 10.19
N LEU A 118 3.97 23.86 11.51
CA LEU A 118 3.66 25.21 12.02
C LEU A 118 4.88 26.15 12.01
N SER A 119 6.09 25.61 11.96
CA SER A 119 7.32 26.43 11.93
C SER A 119 8.22 26.11 10.73
N PRO A 120 7.73 26.30 9.48
CA PRO A 120 8.55 26.13 8.29
C PRO A 120 9.77 27.09 8.30
N PHE A 121 9.68 28.22 9.01
CA PHE A 121 10.71 29.25 9.07
C PHE A 121 11.74 29.11 10.20
N ARG A 122 11.53 28.25 11.20
CA ARG A 122 12.52 28.09 12.31
C ARG A 122 13.71 27.20 11.88
N PHE A 123 13.51 26.37 10.86
CA PHE A 123 14.53 25.44 10.36
C PHE A 123 15.50 26.06 9.34
N TRP A 124 15.24 27.29 8.85
CA TRP A 124 16.06 27.95 7.84
C TRP A 124 17.12 28.92 8.39
N MET A 125 17.16 29.16 9.71
CA MET A 125 18.09 30.13 10.35
C MET A 125 19.30 29.49 11.04
N TRP A 126 19.58 28.20 10.83
CA TRP A 126 20.84 27.57 11.24
C TRP A 126 21.46 26.86 10.03
N GLY A 127 21.88 27.70 9.08
CA GLY A 127 22.93 27.42 8.10
C GLY A 127 24.09 28.36 8.39
#